data_AF-A0A496Q8F5-F1
#
_entry.id   AF-A0A496Q8F5-F1
#
_cell.length_a   1.000
_cell.length_b   1.000
_cell.length_c   1.000
_cell.angle_alpha   90.00
_cell.angle_beta   90.00
_cell.angle_gamma   90.00
#
_symmetry.space_group_name_H-M   'P 1'
#
loop_
_entity.id
_entity.type
_entity.pdbx_description
1 polymer ?
#
loop_
_entity_poly.entity_id
_entity_poly.type
_entity_poly.pdbx_seq_one_letter_code
_entity_poly.pdbx_strand_id
1 'polypeptide(L)' 'MKIKEGEEAVISAIVFDVPELTLATVIVRKVKRKYAIVEYHGELYEVPKWWLRKKEEWSHIKTF' A
#
# COMPACT_ATOMS: atom_id res chain seq x y z
N MET A 1 -8.61 9.96 2.55
CA MET A 1 -8.26 9.38 1.24
C MET A 1 -9.00 8.09 0.97
N LYS A 2 -9.53 7.87 -0.25
CA LYS A 2 -10.08 6.58 -0.68
C LYS A 2 -9.18 6.00 -1.78
N ILE A 3 -8.51 4.91 -1.46
CA ILE A 3 -7.78 4.06 -2.43
C ILE A 3 -8.80 3.09 -3.03
N LYS A 4 -8.75 2.91 -4.35
CA LYS A 4 -9.63 2.05 -5.16
C LYS A 4 -8.87 0.79 -5.59
N GLU A 5 -9.65 -0.19 -6.02
CA GLU A 5 -9.12 -1.43 -6.61
C GLU A 5 -8.47 -1.12 -7.96
N GLY A 6 -7.30 -1.72 -8.22
CA GLY A 6 -6.45 -1.46 -9.37
C GLY A 6 -5.46 -0.31 -9.21
N GLU A 7 -5.52 0.47 -8.13
CA GLU A 7 -4.56 1.58 -7.90
C GLU A 7 -3.25 1.08 -7.26
N GLU A 8 -2.14 1.73 -7.60
CA GLU A 8 -0.89 1.60 -6.87
C GLU A 8 -0.97 2.36 -5.53
N ALA A 9 -0.53 1.70 -4.46
CA ALA A 9 -0.40 2.29 -3.13
C ALA A 9 0.98 1.99 -2.56
N VAL A 10 1.44 2.84 -1.66
CA VAL A 10 2.66 2.63 -0.88
C VAL A 10 2.28 2.19 0.51
N ILE A 11 2.92 1.15 1.02
CA ILE A 11 2.77 0.73 2.41
C ILE A 11 3.61 1.66 3.29
N SER A 12 2.97 2.54 4.05
CA SER A 12 3.64 3.51 4.93
C SER A 12 3.88 2.97 6.35
N ALA A 13 3.89 1.65 6.53
CA ALA A 13 4.07 1.00 7.82
C ALA A 13 5.15 -0.07 7.75
N ILE A 14 5.83 -0.28 8.87
CA ILE A 14 6.79 -1.37 9.03
C ILE A 14 5.99 -2.67 9.18
N VAL A 15 6.14 -3.58 8.22
CA VAL A 15 5.54 -4.91 8.27
C VAL A 15 6.58 -5.85 8.86
N PHE A 16 6.42 -6.20 10.14
CA PHE A 16 7.40 -7.04 10.86
C PHE A 16 7.52 -8.45 10.27
N ASP A 17 6.42 -9.00 9.79
CA ASP A 17 6.38 -10.35 9.21
C ASP A 17 7.02 -10.41 7.81
N VAL A 18 7.01 -9.28 7.09
CA VAL A 18 7.53 -9.18 5.72
C VAL A 18 8.20 -7.81 5.55
N PRO A 19 9.44 -7.64 6.04
CA PRO A 19 10.11 -6.34 6.03
C PRO A 19 10.23 -5.74 4.63
N GLU A 20 10.26 -6.56 3.59
CA GLU A 20 10.29 -6.15 2.18
C GLU A 20 9.04 -5.37 1.73
N LEU A 21 7.90 -5.55 2.40
CA LEU A 21 6.68 -4.78 2.15
C LEU A 21 6.75 -3.36 2.75
N THR A 22 7.69 -3.09 3.64
CA THR A 22 7.83 -1.77 4.27
C THR A 22 8.26 -0.74 3.23
N LEU A 23 7.46 0.32 3.04
CA LEU A 23 7.66 1.33 2.00
C LEU A 23 7.60 0.80 0.56
N ALA A 24 7.14 -0.43 0.37
CA ALA A 24 6.95 -1.00 -0.95
C ALA A 24 5.78 -0.36 -1.69
N THR A 25 5.92 -0.24 -3.02
CA THR A 25 4.80 0.06 -3.91
C THR A 25 4.09 -1.24 -4.25
N VAL A 26 2.79 -1.29 -3.98
CA VAL A 26 1.94 -2.47 -4.14
C VAL A 26 0.71 -2.12 -4.97
N ILE A 27 0.13 -3.10 -5.67
CA ILE A 27 -1.09 -2.91 -6.44
C ILE A 27 -2.29 -3.35 -5.59
N VAL A 28 -3.24 -2.47 -5.35
CA VAL A 28 -4.41 -2.82 -4.54
C VAL A 28 -5.37 -3.67 -5.37
N ARG A 29 -5.45 -4.97 -5.09
CA ARG A 29 -6.37 -5.88 -5.77
C ARG A 29 -7.78 -5.81 -5.22
N LYS A 30 -7.93 -5.65 -3.91
CA LYS A 30 -9.25 -5.62 -3.25
C LYS A 30 -9.26 -4.71 -2.04
N VAL A 31 -10.31 -3.90 -1.87
CA VAL A 31 -10.46 -3.05 -0.67
C VAL A 31 -11.62 -3.52 0.18
N LYS A 32 -11.34 -3.87 1.44
CA LYS A 32 -12.35 -4.23 2.44
C LYS A 32 -12.52 -3.12 3.47
N ARG A 33 -13.42 -3.33 4.43
CA ARG A 33 -13.76 -2.34 5.46
C ARG A 33 -12.57 -1.99 6.37
N LYS A 34 -11.78 -2.99 6.77
CA LYS A 34 -10.64 -2.83 7.71
C LYS A 34 -9.26 -3.04 7.07
N TYR A 35 -9.20 -3.84 6.00
CA TYR A 35 -7.96 -4.23 5.34
C TYR A 35 -8.11 -4.12 3.82
N ALA A 36 -7.03 -4.34 3.10
CA ALA A 36 -6.97 -4.45 1.66
C ALA A 36 -6.07 -5.63 1.28
N ILE A 37 -6.39 -6.25 0.14
CA ILE A 37 -5.53 -7.25 -0.49
C ILE A 37 -4.69 -6.51 -1.50
N VAL A 38 -3.37 -6.61 -1.36
CA VAL A 38 -2.39 -5.97 -2.22
C VAL A 38 -1.52 -7.02 -2.89
N GLU A 39 -1.09 -6.73 -4.11
CA GLU A 39 -0.17 -7.56 -4.85
C GLU A 39 1.22 -6.94 -4.83
N TYR A 40 2.21 -7.75 -4.45
CA TYR A 40 3.62 -7.40 -4.42
C TYR A 40 4.41 -8.59 -4.98
N HIS A 41 5.23 -8.36 -6.02
CA HIS A 41 6.00 -9.42 -6.70
C HIS A 41 5.20 -10.64 -7.18
N GLY A 42 3.93 -10.45 -7.53
CA GLY A 42 3.03 -11.53 -7.97
C GLY A 42 2.40 -12.34 -6.84
N GLU A 43 2.71 -12.00 -5.59
CA GLU A 43 2.07 -12.57 -4.39
C GLU A 43 1.04 -11.61 -3.79
N LEU A 44 0.02 -12.19 -3.14
CA LEU A 44 -1.06 -11.44 -2.53
C LEU A 44 -0.89 -11.37 -1.02
N TYR A 45 -0.99 -10.16 -0.49
CA TYR A 45 -0.82 -9.87 0.91
C TYR A 45 -2.04 -9.16 1.46
N GLU A 46 -2.45 -9.56 2.67
CA GLU A 46 -3.49 -8.85 3.41
C GLU A 46 -2.83 -7.78 4.28
N VAL A 47 -3.14 -6.51 4.02
CA VAL A 47 -2.59 -5.38 4.78
C VAL A 47 -3.72 -4.50 5.31
N PRO A 48 -3.60 -3.99 6.54
CA PRO A 48 -4.53 -2.99 7.07
C PRO A 48 -4.66 -1.77 6.16
N LYS A 49 -5.89 -1.32 5.94
CA LYS A 49 -6.18 -0.23 4.99
C LYS A 49 -5.48 1.08 5.36
N TRP A 50 -5.29 1.32 6.65
CA TRP A 50 -4.60 2.52 7.16
C TRP A 50 -3.10 2.56 6.86
N TRP A 51 -2.50 1.43 6.43
CA TRP A 51 -1.10 1.37 6.02
C TRP A 51 -0.92 1.83 4.58
N LEU A 52 -1.98 1.80 3.78
CA LEU A 52 -1.91 2.17 2.38
C LEU A 52 -2.02 3.69 2.21
N ARG A 53 -1.02 4.25 1.55
CA ARG A 53 -0.97 5.65 1.11
C ARG A 53 -0.96 5.71 -0.41
N LYS A 54 -1.57 6.74 -1.00
CA LYS A 54 -1.49 6.92 -2.45
C LYS A 54 -0.09 7.37 -2.84
N LYS A 55 0.46 6.78 -3.90
CA LYS A 55 1.77 7.14 -4.47
C LYS A 55 1.83 8.62 -4.86
N GLU A 56 0.74 9.16 -5.41
CA GLU A 56 0.62 10.59 -5.77
C GLU A 56 0.81 11.55 -4.57
N GLU A 57 0.41 11.15 -3.36
CA GLU A 57 0.63 11.98 -2.16
C GLU A 57 2.09 11.96 -1.69
N TRP A 58 2.82 10.87 -1.98
CA TRP A 58 4.20 10.71 -1.56
C TRP A 58 5.19 11.43 -2.50
N SER A 59 4.82 11.65 -3.76
CA SER A 59 5.62 12.42 -4.73
C SER A 59 5.75 13.91 -4.40
N HIS A 60 4.91 14.48 -3.53
CA HIS A 60 4.97 15.90 -3.18
C HIS A 60 5.91 16.25 -2.01
N ILE A 61 6.57 15.28 -1.37
CA ILE A 61 7.49 15.54 -0.23
C ILE A 61 8.96 15.76 -0.71
N LYS A 62 9.21 15.87 -2.03
CA LYS A 62 10.56 15.99 -2.60
C LYS A 62 10.95 17.36 -3.16
N THR A 63 10.44 18.46 -2.60
CA THR A 63 10.92 19.80 -2.98
C THR A 63 11.04 20.73 -1.78
N PHE A 64 12.08 20.53 -0.95
CA PHE A 64 12.70 21.59 -0.16
C PHE A 64 14.19 21.29 0.00
#